data_AF-A0A954FBL0-F1
#
_entry.id   AF-A0A954FBL0-F1
#
_cell.length_a   1.000
_cell.length_b   1.000
_cell.length_c   1.000
_cell.angle_alpha   90.00
_cell.angle_beta   90.00
_cell.angle_gamma   90.00
#
_symmetry.space_group_name_H-M   'P 1'
#
loop_
_entity.id
_entity.type
_entity.pdbx_description
1 polymer ?
#
loop_
_entity_poly.entity_id
_entity_poly.type
_entity_poly.pdbx_seq_one_letter_code
_entity_poly.pdbx_strand_id
1 'polypeptide(L)'
;MTSLFFRTFITCLVFIVCLQEVNFAQKPRPNSPPQFRGNLIEHRDVEYANVDGSSLLLDLYLPRNVKNPPLVVWIHGGGWRGGNKGRGGKFVPLLTDA
;
A
#
# COMPACT_ATOMS: atom_id res chain seq x y z
N MET A 1 -41.21 19.45 26.23
CA MET A 1 -40.05 18.67 26.73
C MET A 1 -39.51 17.65 25.72
N THR A 2 -40.09 17.49 24.51
CA THR A 2 -39.66 16.52 23.49
C THR A 2 -38.66 17.06 22.46
N SER A 3 -38.60 18.39 22.25
CA SER A 3 -37.76 18.99 21.20
C SER A 3 -36.28 19.05 21.53
N LEU A 4 -35.90 19.14 22.82
CA LEU A 4 -34.50 19.18 23.23
C LEU A 4 -33.86 17.81 23.11
N PHE A 5 -34.55 16.74 23.54
CA PHE A 5 -34.09 15.37 23.38
C PHE A 5 -33.92 14.97 21.91
N PHE A 6 -34.87 15.34 21.05
CA PHE A 6 -34.78 15.05 19.62
C PHE A 6 -33.63 15.81 18.93
N ARG A 7 -33.40 17.07 19.32
CA ARG A 7 -32.27 17.85 18.82
C ARG A 7 -30.93 17.26 19.25
N THR A 8 -30.77 16.93 20.53
CA THR A 8 -29.55 16.30 21.06
C THR A 8 -29.28 14.95 20.38
N PHE A 9 -30.33 14.16 20.13
CA PHE A 9 -30.19 12.88 19.43
C PHE A 9 -29.70 13.05 18.00
N ILE A 10 -30.24 14.02 17.24
CA ILE A 10 -29.80 14.30 15.87
C ILE A 10 -28.36 14.82 15.85
N THR A 11 -27.98 15.73 16.74
CA THR A 11 -26.57 16.21 16.80
C THR A 11 -25.61 15.09 17.17
N CYS A 12 -25.96 14.21 18.12
CA CYS A 12 -25.14 13.03 18.42
C CYS A 12 -25.04 12.08 17.22
N LEU A 13 -26.14 11.82 16.51
CA LEU A 13 -26.14 10.96 15.32
C LEU A 13 -25.25 11.52 14.20
N VAL A 14 -25.35 12.82 13.92
CA VAL A 14 -24.50 13.49 12.92
C VAL A 14 -23.03 13.43 13.32
N PHE A 15 -22.70 13.64 14.60
CA PHE A 15 -21.33 13.58 15.08
C PHE A 15 -20.76 12.15 15.01
N ILE A 16 -21.56 11.13 15.34
CA ILE A 16 -21.18 9.72 15.24
C ILE A 16 -20.93 9.34 13.78
N VAL A 17 -21.80 9.75 12.84
CA VAL A 17 -21.61 9.48 11.40
C VAL A 17 -20.38 10.21 10.85
N CYS A 18 -20.14 11.46 11.21
CA CYS A 18 -18.94 12.21 10.80
C CYS A 18 -17.63 11.60 11.33
N LEU A 19 -17.66 10.88 12.47
CA LEU A 19 -16.49 10.16 12.99
C LEU A 19 -16.21 8.83 12.26
N GLN A 20 -17.08 8.36 11.37
CA GLN A 20 -16.86 7.08 10.68
C GLN A 20 -15.85 7.16 9.52
N GLU A 21 -15.55 8.36 9.01
CA GLU A 21 -14.65 8.61 7.87
C GLU A 21 -13.17 8.22 8.14
N VAL A 22 -12.74 8.16 9.40
CA VAL A 22 -11.36 7.77 9.76
C VAL A 22 -11.05 6.28 9.54
N ASN A 23 -12.06 5.43 9.30
CA ASN A 23 -11.86 3.99 9.13
C ASN A 23 -11.47 3.55 7.71
N PHE A 24 -11.48 4.45 6.73
CA PHE A 24 -11.03 4.15 5.35
C PHE A 24 -9.51 4.21 5.17
N ALA A 25 -8.75 4.47 6.24
CA ALA A 25 -7.30 4.42 6.18
C ALA A 25 -6.81 2.99 5.91
N GLN A 26 -5.78 2.88 5.05
CA GLN A 26 -5.13 1.61 4.77
C GLN A 26 -4.61 1.00 6.08
N LYS A 27 -5.09 -0.19 6.45
CA LYS A 27 -4.52 -0.93 7.59
C LYS A 27 -3.01 -1.10 7.37
N PRO A 28 -2.17 -0.86 8.40
CA PRO A 28 -0.74 -1.08 8.29
C PRO A 28 -0.47 -2.49 7.78
N ARG A 29 0.37 -2.60 6.74
CA ARG A 29 0.80 -3.92 6.28
C ARG A 29 1.71 -4.53 7.34
N PRO A 30 1.61 -5.85 7.59
CA PRO A 30 2.58 -6.55 8.41
C PRO A 30 4.00 -6.30 7.88
N ASN A 31 4.95 -6.04 8.77
CA ASN A 31 6.36 -5.85 8.42
C ASN A 31 7.08 -7.16 8.02
N SER A 32 6.38 -8.29 8.06
CA SER A 32 6.91 -9.57 7.64
C SER A 32 7.20 -9.56 6.14
N PRO A 33 8.41 -9.95 5.71
CA PRO A 33 8.71 -10.09 4.29
C PRO A 33 7.71 -11.05 3.64
N PRO A 34 7.30 -10.81 2.38
CA PRO A 34 6.63 -11.83 1.59
C PRO A 34 7.47 -13.12 1.62
N GLN A 35 6.84 -14.27 1.86
CA GLN A 35 7.54 -15.55 1.73
C GLN A 35 7.59 -15.90 0.24
N PHE A 36 8.78 -15.83 -0.35
CA PHE A 36 9.01 -16.20 -1.74
C PHE A 36 9.25 -17.71 -1.81
N ARG A 37 8.46 -18.43 -2.62
CA ARG A 37 8.76 -19.83 -2.98
C ARG A 37 9.65 -19.86 -4.21
N GLY A 38 10.87 -19.35 -4.11
CA GLY A 38 11.76 -19.29 -5.25
C GLY A 38 13.12 -18.67 -4.95
N ASN A 39 14.05 -18.84 -5.89
CA ASN A 39 15.41 -18.32 -5.78
C ASN A 39 15.47 -16.91 -6.42
N LEU A 40 14.99 -15.90 -5.69
CA LEU A 40 15.03 -14.50 -6.12
C LEU A 40 16.22 -13.73 -5.53
N ILE A 41 16.61 -12.67 -6.22
CA ILE A 41 17.48 -11.62 -5.72
C ILE A 41 16.63 -10.35 -5.58
N GLU A 42 16.54 -9.83 -4.34
CA GLU A 42 15.85 -8.57 -4.03
C GLU A 42 16.88 -7.45 -3.89
N HIS A 43 16.69 -6.36 -4.65
CA HIS A 43 17.39 -5.10 -4.45
C HIS A 43 16.39 -4.06 -3.95
N ARG A 44 16.55 -3.64 -2.70
CA ARG A 44 15.65 -2.64 -2.09
C ARG A 44 16.15 -1.23 -2.29
N ASP A 45 15.21 -0.30 -2.28
CA ASP A 45 15.49 1.14 -2.22
C ASP A 45 16.42 1.63 -3.34
N VAL A 46 16.27 1.03 -4.53
CA VAL A 46 16.99 1.47 -5.72
C VAL A 46 16.41 2.80 -6.18
N GLU A 47 17.23 3.85 -6.20
CA GLU A 47 16.83 5.14 -6.76
C GLU A 47 16.74 5.02 -8.28
N TYR A 48 15.55 5.30 -8.83
CA TYR A 48 15.32 5.30 -10.27
C TYR A 48 15.23 6.71 -10.85
N ALA A 49 14.98 7.71 -10.00
CA ALA A 49 14.98 9.12 -10.38
C ALA A 49 15.20 10.00 -9.14
N ASN A 50 15.76 11.17 -9.37
CA ASN A 50 15.77 12.28 -8.42
C ASN A 50 15.02 13.44 -9.06
N VAL A 51 13.93 13.90 -8.43
CA VAL A 51 13.10 15.00 -8.94
C VAL A 51 13.09 16.08 -7.86
N ASP A 52 13.64 17.25 -8.18
CA ASP A 52 13.71 18.39 -7.26
C ASP A 52 14.29 18.05 -5.87
N GLY A 53 15.34 17.21 -5.84
CA GLY A 53 15.97 16.76 -4.61
C GLY A 53 15.24 15.62 -3.89
N SER A 54 14.11 15.14 -4.44
CA SER A 54 13.38 14.00 -3.92
C SER A 54 13.77 12.72 -4.65
N SER A 55 14.40 11.79 -3.93
CA SER A 55 14.72 10.45 -4.42
C SER A 55 13.46 9.60 -4.57
N LEU A 56 13.21 9.12 -5.79
CA LEU A 56 12.16 8.17 -6.09
C LEU A 56 12.74 6.76 -6.11
N LEU A 57 12.22 5.90 -5.23
CA LEU A 57 12.78 4.59 -4.93
C LEU A 57 11.86 3.46 -5.39
N LEU A 58 12.45 2.35 -5.84
CA LEU A 58 11.75 1.11 -6.13
C LEU A 58 12.40 -0.08 -5.41
N ASP A 59 11.70 -1.21 -5.39
CA ASP A 59 12.27 -2.51 -5.05
C ASP A 59 12.31 -3.33 -6.34
N LEU A 60 13.46 -3.94 -6.63
CA LEU A 60 13.69 -4.75 -7.84
C LEU A 60 13.80 -6.23 -7.44
N TYR A 61 13.00 -7.07 -8.09
CA TYR A 61 12.91 -8.51 -7.85
C TYR A 61 13.38 -9.24 -9.11
N LEU A 62 14.52 -9.94 -9.01
CA LEU A 62 15.14 -10.63 -10.14
C LEU A 62 15.14 -12.15 -9.93
N PRO A 63 14.61 -12.96 -10.87
CA PRO A 63 14.77 -14.41 -10.82
C PRO A 63 16.23 -14.80 -11.10
N ARG A 64 16.78 -15.76 -10.36
CA ARG A 64 18.12 -16.29 -10.65
C ARG A 64 18.10 -17.15 -11.91
N ASN A 65 19.20 -17.13 -12.65
CA ASN A 65 19.47 -18.01 -13.80
C ASN A 65 18.49 -17.87 -14.97
N VAL A 66 17.70 -16.78 -15.02
CA VAL A 66 16.85 -16.46 -16.17
C VAL A 66 17.50 -15.31 -16.94
N LYS A 67 17.83 -15.56 -18.21
CA LYS A 67 18.38 -14.54 -19.10
C LYS A 67 17.23 -13.74 -19.71
N ASN A 68 17.29 -12.41 -19.62
CA ASN A 68 16.30 -11.48 -20.17
C ASN A 68 14.83 -11.83 -19.84
N PRO A 69 14.46 -11.93 -18.55
CA PRO A 69 13.07 -12.20 -18.16
C PRO A 69 12.15 -11.06 -18.65
N PRO A 70 10.84 -11.33 -18.85
CA PRO A 70 9.87 -10.27 -19.08
C PRO A 70 9.86 -9.30 -17.88
N LEU A 71 9.69 -8.01 -18.17
CA LEU A 71 9.62 -6.97 -17.15
C LEU A 71 8.16 -6.72 -16.77
N VAL A 72 7.88 -6.75 -15.46
CA VAL A 72 6.62 -6.29 -14.89
C VAL A 72 6.89 -5.08 -14.02
N VAL A 73 6.20 -3.97 -14.31
CA VAL A 73 6.22 -2.76 -13.48
C VAL A 73 4.96 -2.74 -12.63
N TRP A 74 5.12 -2.78 -11.32
CA TRP A 74 4.02 -2.71 -10.37
C TRP A 74 3.98 -1.35 -9.69
N ILE A 75 2.80 -0.72 -9.69
CA ILE A 75 2.54 0.57 -9.04
C ILE A 75 1.51 0.32 -7.94
N HIS A 76 1.81 0.79 -6.73
CA HIS A 76 0.89 0.60 -5.61
C HIS A 76 -0.40 1.41 -5.78
N GLY A 77 -1.50 0.91 -5.20
CA GLY A 77 -2.76 1.65 -5.10
C GLY A 77 -2.75 2.72 -4.01
N GLY A 78 -3.93 3.15 -3.55
CA GLY A 78 -4.08 4.22 -2.55
C GLY A 78 -4.66 5.52 -3.11
N GLY A 79 -5.24 5.45 -4.32
CA GLY A 79 -6.02 6.54 -4.92
C GLY A 79 -5.24 7.84 -5.09
N TRP A 80 -3.93 7.77 -5.31
CA TRP A 80 -3.02 8.92 -5.43
C TRP A 80 -2.95 9.84 -4.20
N ARG A 81 -3.52 9.41 -3.07
CA ARG A 81 -3.55 10.21 -1.83
C ARG A 81 -2.50 9.74 -0.82
N GLY A 82 -2.02 8.51 -0.96
CA GLY A 82 -1.02 7.94 -0.08
C GLY A 82 -0.72 6.49 -0.42
N GLY A 83 0.23 5.92 0.31
CA GLY A 83 0.75 4.58 0.08
C GLY A 83 2.25 4.58 -0.13
N ASN A 84 2.81 3.39 -0.28
CA ASN A 84 4.22 3.18 -0.63
C ASN A 84 4.39 1.81 -1.31
N LYS A 85 5.59 1.55 -1.81
CA LYS A 85 5.96 0.29 -2.48
C LYS A 85 5.78 -0.95 -1.61
N GLY A 86 5.88 -0.85 -0.27
CA GLY A 86 5.52 -1.91 0.68
C GLY A 86 5.98 -3.32 0.32
N ARG A 87 7.20 -3.46 -0.26
CA ARG A 87 7.79 -4.69 -0.79
C ARG A 87 6.94 -5.44 -1.82
N GLY A 88 6.23 -4.70 -2.68
CA GLY A 88 5.34 -5.26 -3.70
C GLY A 88 4.05 -5.91 -3.19
N GLY A 89 3.83 -5.92 -1.86
CA GLY A 89 2.61 -6.41 -1.23
C GLY A 89 2.21 -7.84 -1.65
N LYS A 90 0.92 -8.04 -1.92
CA LYS A 90 0.38 -9.33 -2.37
C LYS A 90 0.77 -9.70 -3.81
N PHE A 91 1.32 -8.77 -4.57
CA PHE A 91 1.57 -8.96 -6.00
C PHE A 91 2.82 -9.80 -6.25
N VAL A 92 3.87 -9.58 -5.48
CA VAL A 92 5.18 -10.20 -5.71
C VAL A 92 5.14 -11.72 -5.59
N PRO A 93 4.55 -12.34 -4.55
CA PRO A 93 4.42 -13.79 -4.48
C PRO A 93 3.72 -14.42 -5.70
N LEU A 94 2.74 -13.72 -6.31
CA LEU A 94 1.99 -14.24 -7.47
C LEU A 94 2.84 -14.35 -8.74
N LEU A 95 3.91 -13.57 -8.86
CA LEU A 95 4.80 -13.60 -10.02
C LEU A 95 5.99 -14.55 -9.85
N THR A 96 6.24 -14.99 -8.62
CA THR A 96 7.42 -15.79 -8.28
C THR A 96 7.15 -17.27 -8.12
N ASP A 97 5.87 -17.67 -8.20
CA ASP A 97 5.39 -19.05 -8.05
C ASP A 97 5.23 -19.79 -9.39
N ALA A 98 5.64 -19.18 -10.52
CA ALA A 98 5.54 -19.72 -11.87
C ALA A 98 6.87 -20.30 -12.38
#